data_AF-A0A7Y5MAU4-F1
#
_entry.id   AF-A0A7Y5MAU4-F1
#
_cell.length_a   1.000
_cell.length_b   1.000
_cell.length_c   1.000
_cell.angle_alpha   90.00
_cell.angle_beta   90.00
_cell.angle_gamma   90.00
#
_symmetry.space_group_name_H-M   'P 1'
#
loop_
_entity.id
_entity.type
_entity.pdbx_description
1 polymer ?
#
loop_
_entity_poly.entity_id
_entity_poly.type
_entity_poly.pdbx_seq_one_letter_code
_entity_poly.pdbx_strand_id
1 'polypeptide(L)'
;LRGALAWMVGEEGRGVRNIIEMVAMTRFDCMVGSSAGMRMALSQALHHCAHRSAFGARLNQQPLMQNVLADLALESEAAMTLSMRVARALDHRDDRHEDLLVRLVTAVGKYWICKRTPGHAYEAMECIGGSGVMEDSMFPRLYREAPVNAIWEGSGNIQCLDVLRAMGKTPEVVDAFFAELRTTQGQNRLLDQHVRDLGKEFLDTTDLPYRARHVVERMALALQASLLVRGAPAFVADAFCASRLAPESSFNYGALPRGVDVAAIIERATPRLG
;
A
#
# COMPACT_ATOMS: atom_id res chain seq x y z
N LEU A 1 6.02 -32.14 -17.54
CA LEU A 1 5.23 -32.34 -18.78
C LEU A 1 5.89 -33.46 -19.57
N ARG A 2 5.15 -34.47 -20.08
CA ARG A 2 5.73 -35.60 -20.84
C ARG A 2 5.32 -35.49 -22.31
N GLY A 3 6.28 -35.22 -23.20
CA GLY A 3 6.06 -35.12 -24.65
C GLY A 3 5.27 -33.88 -25.10
N ALA A 4 5.22 -32.82 -24.30
CA ALA A 4 4.52 -31.59 -24.69
C ALA A 4 5.27 -30.89 -25.83
N LEU A 5 4.58 -30.67 -26.94
CA LEU A 5 5.05 -29.81 -28.03
C LEU A 5 5.09 -28.35 -27.53
N ALA A 6 6.20 -27.66 -27.77
CA ALA A 6 6.39 -26.28 -27.35
C ALA A 6 7.18 -25.49 -28.41
N TRP A 7 6.97 -24.19 -28.44
CA TRP A 7 7.72 -23.24 -29.28
C TRP A 7 8.56 -22.34 -28.38
N MET A 8 9.80 -22.09 -28.77
CA MET A 8 10.71 -21.21 -28.03
C MET A 8 10.29 -19.75 -28.20
N VAL A 9 10.24 -19.01 -27.08
CA VAL A 9 9.99 -17.57 -27.07
C VAL A 9 11.30 -16.86 -26.72
N GLY A 10 11.85 -16.13 -27.71
CA GLY A 10 13.15 -15.48 -27.63
C GLY A 10 14.32 -16.47 -27.78
N GLU A 11 15.51 -16.06 -27.34
CA GLU A 11 16.74 -16.84 -27.50
C GLU A 11 16.94 -17.91 -26.41
N GLU A 12 17.65 -18.98 -26.77
CA GLU A 12 18.07 -20.01 -25.82
C GLU A 12 18.88 -19.41 -24.66
N GLY A 13 18.61 -19.85 -23.43
CA GLY A 13 19.27 -19.33 -22.22
C GLY A 13 18.80 -17.95 -21.75
N ARG A 14 17.87 -17.29 -22.47
CA ARG A 14 17.36 -15.94 -22.11
C ARG A 14 15.98 -15.93 -21.42
N GLY A 15 15.47 -17.09 -20.98
CA GLY A 15 14.13 -17.23 -20.39
C GLY A 15 13.80 -16.21 -19.29
N VAL A 16 14.67 -16.03 -18.29
CA VAL A 16 14.45 -15.06 -17.20
C VAL A 16 14.34 -13.62 -17.72
N ARG A 17 15.16 -13.24 -18.70
CA ARG A 17 15.11 -11.91 -19.31
C ARG A 17 13.82 -11.73 -20.11
N ASN A 18 13.39 -12.75 -20.83
CA ASN A 18 12.21 -12.67 -21.69
C ASN A 18 10.92 -12.51 -20.89
N ILE A 19 10.86 -13.00 -19.65
CA ILE A 19 9.65 -12.88 -18.80
C ILE A 19 9.68 -11.69 -17.84
N ILE A 20 10.81 -10.98 -17.69
CA ILE A 20 10.96 -10.00 -16.60
C ILE A 20 9.98 -8.82 -16.73
N GLU A 21 9.63 -8.44 -17.96
CA GLU A 21 8.67 -7.37 -18.23
C GLU A 21 7.25 -7.81 -17.89
N MET A 22 6.87 -9.02 -18.30
CA MET A 22 5.60 -9.63 -17.89
C MET A 22 5.51 -9.73 -16.37
N VAL A 23 6.58 -10.15 -15.71
CA VAL A 23 6.68 -10.25 -14.25
C VAL A 23 6.50 -8.89 -13.56
N ALA A 24 7.02 -7.81 -14.16
CA ALA A 24 6.82 -6.48 -13.61
C ALA A 24 5.33 -6.06 -13.68
N MET A 25 4.63 -6.38 -14.78
CA MET A 25 3.22 -6.05 -14.98
C MET A 25 2.30 -6.80 -14.01
N THR A 26 2.50 -8.09 -13.82
CA THR A 26 1.70 -8.89 -12.88
C THR A 26 1.93 -8.51 -11.42
N ARG A 27 3.12 -7.98 -11.07
CA ARG A 27 3.36 -7.38 -9.76
C ARG A 27 2.53 -6.13 -9.53
N PHE A 28 2.34 -5.32 -10.57
CA PHE A 28 1.41 -4.19 -10.54
C PHE A 28 -0.04 -4.68 -10.41
N ASP A 29 -0.45 -5.74 -11.11
CA ASP A 29 -1.78 -6.33 -10.94
C ASP A 29 -2.04 -6.79 -9.50
N CYS A 30 -1.03 -7.37 -8.82
CA CYS A 30 -1.13 -7.69 -7.40
C CYS A 30 -1.41 -6.45 -6.53
N MET A 31 -0.79 -5.30 -6.83
CA MET A 31 -1.05 -4.04 -6.12
C MET A 31 -2.49 -3.58 -6.31
N VAL A 32 -2.97 -3.60 -7.55
CA VAL A 32 -4.36 -3.21 -7.89
C VAL A 32 -5.35 -4.14 -7.22
N GLY A 33 -5.17 -5.46 -7.34
CA GLY A 33 -6.05 -6.46 -6.74
C GLY A 33 -6.12 -6.35 -5.22
N SER A 34 -4.98 -6.16 -4.56
CA SER A 34 -4.92 -5.94 -3.10
C SER A 34 -5.57 -4.64 -2.67
N SER A 35 -5.33 -3.54 -3.40
CA SER A 35 -5.96 -2.23 -3.11
C SER A 35 -7.48 -2.28 -3.28
N ALA A 36 -7.96 -2.98 -4.32
CA ALA A 36 -9.38 -3.22 -4.56
C ALA A 36 -10.00 -4.10 -3.46
N GLY A 37 -9.28 -5.15 -3.02
CA GLY A 37 -9.67 -5.99 -1.89
C GLY A 37 -9.86 -5.20 -0.59
N MET A 38 -8.91 -4.33 -0.24
CA MET A 38 -9.03 -3.41 0.90
C MET A 38 -10.26 -2.51 0.77
N ARG A 39 -10.48 -1.93 -0.42
CA ARG A 39 -11.63 -1.05 -0.66
C ARG A 39 -12.96 -1.80 -0.51
N MET A 40 -13.04 -3.04 -0.98
CA MET A 40 -14.23 -3.87 -0.86
C MET A 40 -14.53 -4.19 0.61
N ALA A 41 -13.52 -4.63 1.37
CA ALA A 41 -13.67 -4.93 2.80
C ALA A 41 -14.11 -3.70 3.59
N LEU A 42 -13.48 -2.54 3.36
CA LEU A 42 -13.83 -1.28 3.99
C LEU A 42 -15.27 -0.85 3.69
N SER A 43 -15.71 -0.96 2.43
CA SER A 43 -17.06 -0.53 2.04
C SER A 43 -18.14 -1.32 2.79
N GLN A 44 -17.92 -2.61 3.02
CA GLN A 44 -18.82 -3.45 3.80
C GLN A 44 -18.78 -3.11 5.30
N ALA A 45 -17.59 -2.88 5.86
CA ALA A 45 -17.44 -2.47 7.25
C ALA A 45 -18.14 -1.13 7.53
N LEU A 46 -17.93 -0.12 6.68
CA LEU A 46 -18.60 1.18 6.77
C LEU A 46 -20.12 1.04 6.71
N HIS A 47 -20.63 0.27 5.75
CA HIS A 47 -22.06 0.01 5.63
C HIS A 47 -22.62 -0.69 6.88
N HIS A 48 -21.99 -1.78 7.32
CA HIS A 48 -22.41 -2.51 8.52
C HIS A 48 -22.45 -1.59 9.75
N CYS A 49 -21.40 -0.82 9.98
CA CYS A 49 -21.30 0.06 11.15
C CYS A 49 -22.28 1.24 11.11
N ALA A 50 -22.75 1.66 9.93
CA ALA A 50 -23.81 2.66 9.80
C ALA A 50 -25.19 2.14 10.24
N HIS A 51 -25.40 0.82 10.22
CA HIS A 51 -26.69 0.20 10.52
C HIS A 51 -26.70 -0.64 11.81
N ARG A 52 -25.57 -1.17 12.26
CA ARG A 52 -25.50 -1.94 13.50
C ARG A 52 -25.47 -1.01 14.71
N SER A 53 -26.23 -1.35 15.74
CA SER A 53 -26.19 -0.64 17.01
C SER A 53 -25.59 -1.51 18.11
N ALA A 54 -24.83 -0.89 19.00
CA ALA A 54 -24.36 -1.46 20.26
C ALA A 54 -24.21 -0.34 21.28
N PHE A 55 -24.41 -0.65 22.57
CA PHE A 55 -24.29 0.32 23.65
C PHE A 55 -25.10 1.61 23.42
N GLY A 56 -26.32 1.48 22.87
CA GLY A 56 -27.27 2.59 22.71
C GLY A 56 -27.09 3.50 21.50
N ALA A 57 -26.07 3.30 20.65
CA ALA A 57 -25.85 4.10 19.44
C ALA A 57 -25.45 3.23 18.24
N ARG A 58 -25.46 3.80 17.02
CA ARG A 58 -24.88 3.13 15.85
C ARG A 58 -23.37 2.95 16.05
N LEU A 59 -22.80 1.89 15.51
CA LEU A 59 -21.37 1.63 15.64
C LEU A 59 -20.54 2.77 15.05
N ASN A 60 -20.93 3.35 13.92
CA ASN A 60 -20.25 4.51 13.35
C ASN A 60 -20.41 5.82 14.15
N GLN A 61 -21.17 5.81 15.24
CA GLN A 61 -21.27 6.91 16.21
C GLN A 61 -20.43 6.64 17.47
N GLN A 62 -19.89 5.42 17.64
CA GLN A 62 -19.02 5.09 18.76
C GLN A 62 -17.60 5.61 18.47
N PRO A 63 -17.00 6.46 19.32
CA PRO A 63 -15.71 7.10 19.02
C PRO A 63 -14.58 6.11 18.72
N LEU A 64 -14.54 4.97 19.43
CA LEU A 64 -13.51 3.95 19.20
C LEU A 64 -13.68 3.28 17.82
N MET A 65 -14.92 2.98 17.41
CA MET A 65 -15.19 2.42 16.10
C MET A 65 -14.92 3.44 14.98
N GLN A 66 -15.21 4.72 15.20
CA GLN A 66 -14.85 5.77 14.25
C GLN A 66 -13.34 5.83 14.01
N ASN A 67 -12.54 5.63 15.06
CA ASN A 67 -11.08 5.54 14.93
C ASN A 67 -10.69 4.37 14.01
N VAL A 68 -11.19 3.16 14.27
CA VAL A 68 -10.91 1.96 13.44
C VAL A 68 -11.32 2.18 11.98
N LEU A 69 -12.55 2.65 11.75
CA LEU A 69 -13.07 2.86 10.40
C LEU A 69 -12.29 3.93 9.61
N ALA A 70 -11.94 5.03 10.28
CA ALA A 70 -11.11 6.06 9.67
C ALA A 70 -9.71 5.53 9.35
N ASP A 71 -9.13 4.71 10.22
CA ASP A 71 -7.80 4.15 10.04
C ASP A 71 -7.74 3.16 8.85
N LEU A 72 -8.75 2.28 8.76
CA LEU A 72 -8.94 1.39 7.60
C LEU A 72 -9.17 2.17 6.30
N ALA A 73 -9.83 3.32 6.37
CA ALA A 73 -10.03 4.21 5.23
C ALA A 73 -8.74 4.87 4.76
N LEU A 74 -7.91 5.38 5.68
CA LEU A 74 -6.58 5.92 5.35
C LEU A 74 -5.71 4.89 4.64
N GLU A 75 -5.69 3.65 5.15
CA GLU A 75 -4.92 2.56 4.54
C GLU A 75 -5.40 2.26 3.11
N SER A 76 -6.72 2.14 2.92
CA SER A 76 -7.32 1.86 1.61
C SER A 76 -7.08 2.98 0.60
N GLU A 77 -7.20 4.24 1.01
CA GLU A 77 -6.96 5.41 0.14
C GLU A 77 -5.47 5.52 -0.23
N ALA A 78 -4.55 5.31 0.72
CA ALA A 78 -3.12 5.30 0.47
C ALA A 78 -2.68 4.19 -0.48
N ALA A 79 -3.21 2.97 -0.32
CA ALA A 79 -2.90 1.83 -1.18
C ALA A 79 -3.38 2.06 -2.63
N MET A 80 -4.61 2.53 -2.78
CA MET A 80 -5.16 2.84 -4.11
C MET A 80 -4.41 3.98 -4.79
N THR A 81 -4.09 5.05 -4.04
CA THR A 81 -3.35 6.20 -4.58
C THR A 81 -1.97 5.79 -5.09
N LEU A 82 -1.23 4.97 -4.34
CA LEU A 82 0.07 4.46 -4.78
C LEU A 82 -0.07 3.56 -6.00
N SER A 83 -1.06 2.67 -6.03
CA SER A 83 -1.32 1.82 -7.21
C SER A 83 -1.58 2.68 -8.44
N MET A 84 -2.43 3.70 -8.35
CA MET A 84 -2.73 4.59 -9.48
C MET A 84 -1.53 5.45 -9.90
N ARG A 85 -0.64 5.82 -8.98
CA ARG A 85 0.61 6.50 -9.34
C ARG A 85 1.54 5.62 -10.18
N VAL A 86 1.63 4.32 -9.85
CA VAL A 86 2.40 3.35 -10.65
C VAL A 86 1.72 3.11 -11.99
N ALA A 87 0.38 3.03 -12.03
CA ALA A 87 -0.37 2.94 -13.29
C ALA A 87 -0.01 4.10 -14.24
N ARG A 88 -0.06 5.33 -13.73
CA ARG A 88 0.35 6.52 -14.51
C ARG A 88 1.80 6.42 -15.02
N ALA A 89 2.73 5.92 -14.20
CA ALA A 89 4.12 5.76 -14.59
C ALA A 89 4.28 4.70 -15.70
N LEU A 90 3.51 3.62 -15.63
CA LEU A 90 3.45 2.58 -16.68
C LEU A 90 2.91 3.14 -18.01
N ASP A 91 1.95 4.06 -17.97
CA ASP A 91 1.40 4.70 -19.17
C ASP A 91 2.39 5.68 -19.85
N HIS A 92 3.42 6.14 -19.13
CA HIS A 92 4.36 7.19 -19.58
C HIS A 92 5.82 6.73 -19.55
N ARG A 93 6.10 5.44 -19.83
CA ARG A 93 7.48 4.89 -19.78
C ARG A 93 8.44 5.45 -20.83
N ASP A 94 7.95 6.25 -21.77
CA ASP A 94 8.77 7.06 -22.67
C ASP A 94 9.46 8.23 -21.94
N ASP A 95 8.88 8.70 -20.83
CA ASP A 95 9.54 9.63 -19.92
C ASP A 95 10.55 8.88 -19.02
N ARG A 96 11.80 9.38 -18.98
CA ARG A 96 12.89 8.74 -18.24
C ARG A 96 12.64 8.67 -16.73
N HIS A 97 12.04 9.70 -16.13
CA HIS A 97 11.73 9.71 -14.71
C HIS A 97 10.66 8.67 -14.39
N GLU A 98 9.62 8.56 -15.23
CA GLU A 98 8.55 7.58 -15.05
C GLU A 98 9.05 6.13 -15.22
N ASP A 99 9.92 5.84 -16.20
CA ASP A 99 10.50 4.50 -16.36
C ASP A 99 11.40 4.10 -15.15
N LEU A 100 12.17 5.05 -14.61
CA LEU A 100 12.96 4.84 -13.40
C LEU A 100 12.06 4.59 -12.17
N LEU A 101 10.93 5.30 -12.06
CA LEU A 101 9.95 5.06 -11.01
C LEU A 101 9.32 3.66 -11.15
N VAL A 102 8.90 3.25 -12.36
CA VAL A 102 8.35 1.90 -12.59
C VAL A 102 9.35 0.83 -12.14
N ARG A 103 10.63 0.99 -12.49
CA ARG A 103 11.69 0.02 -12.15
C ARG A 103 11.84 -0.23 -10.65
N LEU A 104 11.60 0.78 -9.82
CA LEU A 104 11.80 0.73 -8.37
C LEU A 104 10.49 0.58 -7.59
N VAL A 105 9.54 1.49 -7.84
CA VAL A 105 8.33 1.66 -7.04
C VAL A 105 7.39 0.48 -7.17
N THR A 106 7.37 -0.24 -8.29
CA THR A 106 6.53 -1.44 -8.46
C THR A 106 6.84 -2.48 -7.38
N ALA A 107 8.12 -2.73 -7.08
CA ALA A 107 8.52 -3.68 -6.05
C ALA A 107 8.22 -3.15 -4.63
N VAL A 108 8.44 -1.85 -4.40
CA VAL A 108 8.11 -1.17 -3.13
C VAL A 108 6.61 -1.26 -2.83
N GLY A 109 5.78 -0.88 -3.81
CA GLY A 109 4.33 -0.88 -3.72
C GLY A 109 3.76 -2.27 -3.54
N LYS A 110 4.22 -3.25 -4.34
CA LYS A 110 3.81 -4.64 -4.17
C LYS A 110 4.14 -5.17 -2.77
N TYR A 111 5.38 -4.97 -2.31
CA TYR A 111 5.78 -5.41 -0.98
C TYR A 111 4.84 -4.87 0.09
N TRP A 112 4.60 -3.55 0.08
CA TRP A 112 3.86 -2.89 1.13
C TRP A 112 2.37 -3.20 1.09
N ILE A 113 1.71 -2.90 -0.02
CA ILE A 113 0.24 -3.01 -0.16
C ILE A 113 -0.20 -4.46 0.05
N CYS A 114 0.46 -5.41 -0.61
CA CYS A 114 0.04 -6.81 -0.54
C CYS A 114 0.28 -7.39 0.87
N LYS A 115 1.34 -6.99 1.57
CA LYS A 115 1.58 -7.44 2.96
C LYS A 115 0.62 -6.83 3.98
N ARG A 116 0.09 -5.63 3.72
CA ARG A 116 -0.91 -4.97 4.60
C ARG A 116 -2.32 -5.56 4.42
N THR A 117 -2.61 -6.13 3.25
CA THR A 117 -3.96 -6.61 2.88
C THR A 117 -4.55 -7.63 3.86
N PRO A 118 -3.83 -8.68 4.33
CA PRO A 118 -4.41 -9.65 5.25
C PRO A 118 -4.86 -9.05 6.58
N GLY A 119 -4.04 -8.16 7.16
CA GLY A 119 -4.38 -7.47 8.40
C GLY A 119 -5.55 -6.50 8.24
N HIS A 120 -5.61 -5.81 7.10
CA HIS A 120 -6.75 -4.94 6.76
C HIS A 120 -8.06 -5.74 6.60
N ALA A 121 -8.01 -6.85 5.86
CA ALA A 121 -9.17 -7.73 5.68
C ALA A 121 -9.64 -8.34 6.99
N TYR A 122 -8.71 -8.72 7.88
CA TYR A 122 -9.01 -9.21 9.23
C TYR A 122 -9.75 -8.17 10.07
N GLU A 123 -9.22 -6.95 10.17
CA GLU A 123 -9.81 -5.90 11.00
C GLU A 123 -11.20 -5.47 10.47
N ALA A 124 -11.33 -5.36 9.13
CA ALA A 124 -12.61 -5.07 8.51
C ALA A 124 -13.63 -6.20 8.73
N MET A 125 -13.20 -7.46 8.78
CA MET A 125 -14.02 -8.61 9.17
C MET A 125 -14.46 -8.52 10.64
N GLU A 126 -13.55 -8.11 11.53
CA GLU A 126 -13.84 -7.92 12.96
C GLU A 126 -14.91 -6.83 13.18
N CYS A 127 -14.95 -5.79 12.35
CA CYS A 127 -16.01 -4.76 12.38
C CYS A 127 -17.43 -5.32 12.16
N ILE A 128 -17.56 -6.47 11.50
CA ILE A 128 -18.85 -7.17 11.30
C ILE A 128 -19.23 -8.02 12.52
N GLY A 129 -18.24 -8.42 13.32
CA GLY A 129 -18.39 -9.36 14.43
C GLY A 129 -18.53 -10.81 13.97
N GLY A 130 -19.21 -11.65 14.77
CA GLY A 130 -19.26 -13.10 14.56
C GLY A 130 -19.80 -13.54 13.20
N SER A 131 -20.72 -12.79 12.59
CA SER A 131 -21.20 -13.09 11.23
C SER A 131 -20.11 -12.89 10.17
N GLY A 132 -19.10 -12.06 10.42
CA GLY A 132 -17.99 -11.83 9.51
C GLY A 132 -17.07 -13.04 9.33
N VAL A 133 -17.00 -13.95 10.31
CA VAL A 133 -16.17 -15.18 10.17
C VAL A 133 -16.93 -16.34 9.52
N MET A 134 -18.23 -16.16 9.25
CA MET A 134 -19.06 -17.19 8.63
C MET A 134 -18.86 -17.18 7.12
N GLU A 135 -18.70 -18.36 6.51
CA GLU A 135 -18.43 -18.55 5.07
C GLU A 135 -19.61 -18.17 4.15
N ASP A 136 -20.80 -17.92 4.73
CA ASP A 136 -21.94 -17.32 4.04
C ASP A 136 -21.86 -15.79 3.96
N SER A 137 -20.90 -15.16 4.65
CA SER A 137 -20.47 -13.79 4.44
C SER A 137 -19.31 -13.72 3.45
N MET A 138 -19.02 -12.51 2.93
CA MET A 138 -17.92 -12.36 1.96
C MET A 138 -16.52 -12.27 2.59
N PHE A 139 -16.43 -12.01 3.90
CA PHE A 139 -15.17 -11.67 4.55
C PHE A 139 -14.18 -12.84 4.65
N PRO A 140 -14.58 -14.09 4.92
CA PRO A 140 -13.64 -15.21 4.93
C PRO A 140 -13.00 -15.39 3.55
N ARG A 141 -13.75 -15.19 2.47
CA ARG A 141 -13.19 -15.19 1.11
C ARG A 141 -12.18 -14.05 0.91
N LEU A 142 -12.51 -12.82 1.29
CA LEU A 142 -11.58 -11.68 1.18
C LEU A 142 -10.30 -11.90 2.00
N TYR A 143 -10.42 -12.43 3.23
CA TYR A 143 -9.29 -12.73 4.09
C TYR A 143 -8.43 -13.88 3.54
N ARG A 144 -9.04 -14.96 3.05
CA ARG A 144 -8.32 -16.10 2.45
C ARG A 144 -7.63 -15.73 1.13
N GLU A 145 -8.19 -14.79 0.38
CA GLU A 145 -7.59 -14.27 -0.86
C GLU A 145 -6.38 -13.37 -0.58
N ALA A 146 -6.44 -12.52 0.45
CA ALA A 146 -5.46 -11.47 0.69
C ALA A 146 -3.97 -11.90 0.69
N PRO A 147 -3.57 -13.07 1.24
CA PRO A 147 -2.17 -13.51 1.21
C PRO A 147 -1.65 -13.85 -0.19
N VAL A 148 -2.51 -14.20 -1.15
CA VAL A 148 -2.07 -14.72 -2.45
C VAL A 148 -1.25 -13.68 -3.20
N ASN A 149 -1.66 -12.41 -3.22
CA ASN A 149 -0.94 -11.33 -3.91
C ASN A 149 0.41 -11.00 -3.27
N ALA A 150 0.56 -11.26 -1.97
CA ALA A 150 1.83 -11.07 -1.27
C ALA A 150 2.82 -12.22 -1.54
N ILE A 151 2.32 -13.42 -1.83
CA ILE A 151 3.10 -14.63 -2.08
C ILE A 151 3.42 -14.77 -3.58
N TRP A 152 2.40 -14.56 -4.41
CA TRP A 152 2.44 -14.69 -5.86
C TRP A 152 3.49 -13.78 -6.45
N GLU A 153 4.24 -14.35 -7.38
CA GLU A 153 5.29 -13.71 -8.16
C GLU A 153 6.30 -12.87 -7.38
N GLY A 154 7.00 -13.55 -6.47
CA GLY A 154 8.05 -12.98 -5.65
C GLY A 154 7.50 -12.46 -4.34
N SER A 155 7.64 -13.26 -3.29
CA SER A 155 7.23 -12.91 -1.93
C SER A 155 7.96 -11.67 -1.41
N GLY A 156 7.54 -11.13 -0.26
CA GLY A 156 8.05 -9.86 0.24
C GLY A 156 9.58 -9.73 0.31
N ASN A 157 10.30 -10.83 0.60
CA ASN A 157 11.78 -10.81 0.55
C ASN A 157 12.32 -10.60 -0.86
N ILE A 158 11.72 -11.26 -1.86
CA ILE A 158 12.11 -11.10 -3.27
C ILE A 158 11.86 -9.67 -3.73
N GLN A 159 10.76 -9.04 -3.32
CA GLN A 159 10.51 -7.63 -3.64
C GLN A 159 11.57 -6.71 -3.02
N CYS A 160 11.90 -6.90 -1.74
CA CYS A 160 12.93 -6.09 -1.08
C CYS A 160 14.31 -6.28 -1.71
N LEU A 161 14.68 -7.51 -2.06
CA LEU A 161 15.94 -7.80 -2.73
C LEU A 161 15.98 -7.24 -4.17
N ASP A 162 14.85 -7.21 -4.88
CA ASP A 162 14.77 -6.57 -6.20
C ASP A 162 14.89 -5.04 -6.11
N VAL A 163 14.37 -4.41 -5.05
CA VAL A 163 14.62 -2.99 -4.76
C VAL A 163 16.12 -2.75 -4.62
N LEU A 164 16.82 -3.53 -3.78
CA LEU A 164 18.28 -3.40 -3.63
C LEU A 164 19.02 -3.66 -4.94
N ARG A 165 18.57 -4.64 -5.73
CA ARG A 165 19.14 -4.92 -7.04
C ARG A 165 18.92 -3.77 -8.02
N ALA A 166 17.75 -3.13 -8.02
CA ALA A 166 17.46 -1.96 -8.84
C ALA A 166 18.39 -0.80 -8.45
N MET A 167 18.53 -0.51 -7.16
CA MET A 167 19.45 0.51 -6.64
C MET A 167 20.91 0.24 -7.04
N GLY A 168 21.37 -1.01 -6.96
CA GLY A 168 22.75 -1.36 -7.31
C GLY A 168 23.04 -1.42 -8.81
N LYS A 169 22.05 -1.71 -9.65
CA LYS A 169 22.21 -1.84 -11.11
C LYS A 169 21.84 -0.58 -11.89
N THR A 170 20.98 0.26 -11.31
CA THR A 170 20.50 1.50 -11.91
C THR A 170 20.39 2.54 -10.80
N PRO A 171 21.50 3.09 -10.30
CA PRO A 171 21.51 4.02 -9.17
C PRO A 171 20.57 5.23 -9.33
N GLU A 172 20.32 5.65 -10.58
CA GLU A 172 19.45 6.77 -10.93
C GLU A 172 17.99 6.58 -10.47
N VAL A 173 17.56 5.34 -10.19
CA VAL A 173 16.23 5.09 -9.63
C VAL A 173 16.07 5.73 -8.25
N VAL A 174 17.16 5.87 -7.48
CA VAL A 174 17.16 6.51 -6.16
C VAL A 174 16.93 8.01 -6.33
N ASP A 175 17.61 8.63 -7.29
CA ASP A 175 17.45 10.06 -7.58
C ASP A 175 16.03 10.38 -8.08
N ALA A 176 15.48 9.55 -8.95
CA ALA A 176 14.10 9.66 -9.42
C ALA A 176 13.09 9.52 -8.26
N PHE A 177 13.32 8.55 -7.37
CA PHE A 177 12.47 8.36 -6.18
C PHE A 177 12.47 9.60 -5.26
N PHE A 178 13.65 10.14 -4.92
CA PHE A 178 13.71 11.35 -4.11
C PHE A 178 13.23 12.59 -4.88
N ALA A 179 13.37 12.65 -6.20
CA ALA A 179 12.76 13.71 -7.01
C ALA A 179 11.23 13.69 -6.91
N GLU A 180 10.61 12.51 -6.96
CA GLU A 180 9.16 12.36 -6.76
C GLU A 180 8.74 12.88 -5.37
N LEU A 181 9.48 12.54 -4.32
CA LEU A 181 9.19 13.01 -2.95
C LEU A 181 9.39 14.52 -2.75
N ARG A 182 10.36 15.12 -3.45
CA ARG A 182 10.64 16.58 -3.36
C ARG A 182 9.48 17.44 -3.85
N THR A 183 8.58 16.91 -4.67
CA THR A 183 7.39 17.64 -5.15
C THR A 183 6.47 18.11 -4.01
N THR A 184 6.55 17.48 -2.84
CA THR A 184 5.77 17.83 -1.64
C THR A 184 6.62 18.38 -0.50
N GLN A 185 7.87 18.76 -0.78
CA GLN A 185 8.78 19.30 0.24
C GLN A 185 8.19 20.56 0.87
N GLY A 186 8.25 20.64 2.20
CA GLY A 186 7.75 21.79 2.97
C GLY A 186 6.24 21.82 3.17
N GLN A 187 5.50 20.87 2.61
CA GLN A 187 4.03 20.82 2.73
C GLN A 187 3.57 20.07 3.99
N ASN A 188 4.37 19.14 4.52
CA ASN A 188 4.08 18.45 5.78
C ASN A 188 5.37 18.14 6.54
N ARG A 189 5.46 18.63 7.78
CA ARG A 189 6.67 18.52 8.62
C ARG A 189 7.08 17.07 8.95
N LEU A 190 6.10 16.19 9.19
CA LEU A 190 6.37 14.78 9.51
C LEU A 190 6.91 14.05 8.27
N LEU A 191 6.31 14.31 7.10
CA LEU A 191 6.83 13.80 5.83
C LEU A 191 8.25 14.28 5.57
N ASP A 192 8.52 15.58 5.70
CA ASP A 192 9.86 16.13 5.47
C ASP A 192 10.91 15.50 6.40
N GLN A 193 10.56 15.28 7.68
CA GLN A 193 11.43 14.59 8.62
C GLN A 193 11.68 13.14 8.21
N HIS A 194 10.62 12.40 7.87
CA HIS A 194 10.71 11.01 7.44
C HIS A 194 11.55 10.84 6.18
N VAL A 195 11.41 11.74 5.20
CA VAL A 195 12.21 11.76 3.96
C VAL A 195 13.69 12.07 4.25
N ARG A 196 13.99 13.01 5.15
CA ARG A 196 15.37 13.28 5.58
C ARG A 196 16.01 12.06 6.22
N ASP A 197 15.29 11.39 7.11
CA ASP A 197 15.81 10.20 7.81
C ASP A 197 15.94 9.01 6.85
N LEU A 198 15.00 8.85 5.90
CA LEU A 198 15.15 7.88 4.81
C LEU A 198 16.39 8.15 3.97
N GLY A 199 16.70 9.42 3.67
CA GLY A 199 17.95 9.78 2.98
C GLY A 199 19.20 9.28 3.71
N LYS A 200 19.22 9.29 5.05
CA LYS A 200 20.33 8.76 5.85
C LYS A 200 20.46 7.25 5.75
N GLU A 201 19.36 6.51 5.71
CA GLU A 201 19.37 5.04 5.51
C GLU A 201 19.98 4.65 4.17
N PHE A 202 19.80 5.45 3.12
CA PHE A 202 20.42 5.21 1.81
C PHE A 202 21.94 5.49 1.80
N LEU A 203 22.43 6.31 2.73
CA LEU A 203 23.86 6.57 2.92
C LEU A 203 24.54 5.46 3.74
N ASP A 204 23.80 4.77 4.62
CA ASP A 204 24.32 3.63 5.39
C ASP A 204 24.14 2.31 4.62
N THR A 205 25.18 1.90 3.90
CA THR A 205 25.17 0.61 3.19
C THR A 205 25.44 -0.59 4.11
N THR A 206 25.70 -0.37 5.40
CA THR A 206 26.06 -1.44 6.35
C THR A 206 24.87 -2.36 6.56
N ASP A 207 25.07 -3.65 6.29
CA ASP A 207 24.04 -4.69 6.43
C ASP A 207 22.73 -4.37 5.69
N LEU A 208 22.79 -3.62 4.59
CA LEU A 208 21.61 -3.22 3.82
C LEU A 208 20.70 -4.41 3.42
N PRO A 209 21.22 -5.58 2.99
CA PRO A 209 20.39 -6.75 2.76
C PRO A 209 19.60 -7.24 3.98
N TYR A 210 20.17 -7.11 5.19
CA TYR A 210 19.51 -7.52 6.44
C TYR A 210 18.37 -6.56 6.81
N ARG A 211 18.59 -5.26 6.66
CA ARG A 211 17.57 -4.22 6.96
C ARG A 211 16.64 -3.88 5.80
N ALA A 212 16.72 -4.59 4.68
CA ALA A 212 16.02 -4.24 3.43
C ALA A 212 14.51 -4.01 3.62
N ARG A 213 13.84 -4.84 4.41
CA ARG A 213 12.41 -4.69 4.70
C ARG A 213 12.08 -3.36 5.40
N HIS A 214 12.92 -2.94 6.34
CA HIS A 214 12.75 -1.67 7.04
C HIS A 214 12.88 -0.49 6.08
N VAL A 215 13.92 -0.50 5.24
CA VAL A 215 14.14 0.56 4.25
C VAL A 215 12.98 0.62 3.25
N VAL A 216 12.56 -0.52 2.70
CA VAL A 216 11.46 -0.57 1.71
C VAL A 216 10.11 -0.17 2.31
N GLU A 217 9.83 -0.53 3.57
CA GLU A 217 8.66 -0.04 4.30
C GLU A 217 8.68 1.49 4.41
N ARG A 218 9.81 2.07 4.83
CA ARG A 218 9.95 3.54 4.93
C ARG A 218 9.80 4.22 3.57
N MET A 219 10.30 3.62 2.49
CA MET A 219 10.09 4.11 1.13
C MET A 219 8.60 4.13 0.75
N ALA A 220 7.89 3.04 1.03
CA ALA A 220 6.45 2.93 0.72
C ALA A 220 5.64 3.98 1.49
N LEU A 221 5.90 4.15 2.80
CA LEU A 221 5.24 5.14 3.64
C LEU A 221 5.53 6.58 3.19
N ALA A 222 6.79 6.89 2.83
CA ALA A 222 7.17 8.20 2.33
C ALA A 222 6.40 8.54 1.04
N LEU A 223 6.31 7.57 0.13
CA LEU A 223 5.65 7.76 -1.15
C LEU A 223 4.12 7.86 -1.00
N GLN A 224 3.50 7.00 -0.19
CA GLN A 224 2.07 7.11 0.12
C GLN A 224 1.73 8.47 0.73
N ALA A 225 2.49 8.91 1.73
CA ALA A 225 2.29 10.21 2.36
C ALA A 225 2.48 11.37 1.38
N SER A 226 3.53 11.37 0.56
CA SER A 226 3.76 12.39 -0.47
C SER A 226 2.61 12.47 -1.47
N LEU A 227 2.09 11.34 -1.93
CA LEU A 227 0.96 11.31 -2.87
C LEU A 227 -0.34 11.81 -2.23
N LEU A 228 -0.60 11.47 -0.97
CA LEU A 228 -1.76 12.00 -0.24
C LEU A 228 -1.65 13.50 0.01
N VAL A 229 -0.47 13.99 0.42
CA VAL A 229 -0.23 15.44 0.58
C VAL A 229 -0.47 16.20 -0.73
N ARG A 230 -0.13 15.59 -1.88
CA ARG A 230 -0.34 16.21 -3.20
C ARG A 230 -1.81 16.21 -3.64
N GLY A 231 -2.55 15.14 -3.37
CA GLY A 231 -3.82 14.85 -4.05
C GLY A 231 -5.05 14.65 -3.17
N ALA A 232 -4.88 14.47 -1.85
CA ALA A 232 -5.98 14.24 -0.92
C ALA A 232 -6.30 15.50 -0.10
N PRO A 233 -7.51 15.61 0.45
CA PRO A 233 -7.83 16.66 1.43
C PRO A 233 -6.88 16.62 2.63
N ALA A 234 -6.58 17.78 3.22
CA ALA A 234 -5.64 17.91 4.34
C ALA A 234 -5.96 16.96 5.51
N PHE A 235 -7.25 16.79 5.86
CA PHE A 235 -7.67 15.88 6.93
C PHE A 235 -7.33 14.39 6.67
N VAL A 236 -7.15 13.97 5.42
CA VAL A 236 -6.66 12.63 5.06
C VAL A 236 -5.14 12.58 5.12
N ALA A 237 -4.48 13.54 4.46
CA ALA A 237 -3.02 13.57 4.34
C ALA A 237 -2.34 13.75 5.70
N ASP A 238 -2.83 14.68 6.52
CA ASP A 238 -2.29 14.95 7.85
C ASP A 238 -2.55 13.78 8.80
N ALA A 239 -3.73 13.17 8.75
CA ALA A 239 -4.04 11.98 9.55
C ALA A 239 -3.15 10.78 9.17
N PHE A 240 -2.91 10.56 7.87
CA PHE A 240 -1.98 9.52 7.41
C PHE A 240 -0.55 9.81 7.89
N CYS A 241 -0.05 11.03 7.71
CA CYS A 241 1.29 11.40 8.16
C CYS A 241 1.44 11.25 9.68
N ALA A 242 0.47 11.73 10.45
CA ALA A 242 0.49 11.64 11.91
C ALA A 242 0.43 10.19 12.42
N SER A 243 -0.30 9.31 11.73
CA SER A 243 -0.46 7.92 12.16
C SER A 243 0.64 6.97 11.66
N ARG A 244 1.29 7.26 10.52
CA ARG A 244 2.30 6.36 9.92
C ARG A 244 3.74 6.85 10.07
N LEU A 245 3.96 8.16 10.24
CA LEU A 245 5.31 8.75 10.23
C LEU A 245 5.74 9.32 11.59
N ALA A 246 4.82 9.52 12.52
CA ALA A 246 5.15 9.97 13.86
C ALA A 246 5.84 8.85 14.67
N PRO A 247 6.83 9.15 15.52
CA PRO A 247 7.54 8.14 16.32
C PRO A 247 6.63 7.31 17.24
N GLU A 248 5.55 7.92 17.73
CA GLU A 248 4.53 7.34 18.60
C GLU A 248 3.41 6.58 17.85
N SER A 249 3.60 6.26 16.57
CA SER A 249 2.66 5.44 15.80
C SER A 249 2.45 4.04 16.39
N SER A 250 1.23 3.52 16.32
CA SER A 250 0.87 2.16 16.73
C SER A 250 0.79 1.20 15.54
N PHE A 251 0.93 -0.10 15.79
CA PHE A 251 0.88 -1.15 14.77
C PHE A 251 -0.54 -1.62 14.42
N ASN A 252 -1.49 -1.46 15.34
CA ASN A 252 -2.88 -1.88 15.15
C ASN A 252 -3.73 -0.76 14.56
N TYR A 253 -4.82 -1.14 13.88
CA TYR A 253 -5.84 -0.19 13.44
C TYR A 253 -6.61 0.37 14.64
N GLY A 254 -7.19 1.55 14.46
CA GLY A 254 -7.97 2.21 15.51
C GLY A 254 -7.10 2.92 16.56
N ALA A 255 -5.85 3.19 16.20
CA ALA A 255 -4.88 3.87 17.05
C ALA A 255 -4.46 5.23 16.48
N LEU A 256 -5.36 5.89 15.72
CA LEU A 256 -5.12 7.24 15.22
C LEU A 256 -4.92 8.22 16.38
N PRO A 257 -4.01 9.20 16.24
CA PRO A 257 -3.77 10.19 17.27
C PRO A 257 -5.01 11.07 17.50
N ARG A 258 -5.06 11.69 18.67
CA ARG A 258 -6.14 12.65 19.00
C ARG A 258 -6.09 13.84 18.05
N GLY A 259 -7.26 14.39 17.73
CA GLY A 259 -7.40 15.55 16.84
C GLY A 259 -7.59 15.23 15.36
N VAL A 260 -7.56 13.94 14.97
CA VAL A 260 -7.94 13.51 13.62
C VAL A 260 -9.45 13.68 13.41
N ASP A 261 -9.82 14.26 12.26
CA ASP A 261 -11.21 14.37 11.83
C ASP A 261 -11.72 13.02 11.26
N VAL A 262 -11.97 12.08 12.17
CA VAL A 262 -12.46 10.74 11.82
C VAL A 262 -13.80 10.78 11.11
N ALA A 263 -14.64 11.77 11.39
CA ALA A 263 -15.95 11.93 10.76
C ALA A 263 -15.80 12.27 9.27
N ALA A 264 -14.95 13.26 8.92
CA ALA A 264 -14.70 13.63 7.54
C ALA A 264 -14.05 12.49 6.73
N ILE A 265 -13.13 11.73 7.34
CA ILE A 265 -12.50 10.57 6.70
C ILE A 265 -13.56 9.50 6.39
N ILE A 266 -14.40 9.16 7.37
CA ILE A 266 -15.47 8.18 7.19
C ILE A 266 -16.47 8.64 6.13
N GLU A 267 -16.88 9.91 6.15
CA GLU A 267 -17.83 10.49 5.20
C GLU A 267 -17.30 10.46 3.77
N ARG A 268 -15.99 10.70 3.58
CA ARG A 268 -15.30 10.60 2.29
C ARG A 268 -15.22 9.15 1.80
N ALA A 269 -14.93 8.23 2.70
CA ALA A 269 -14.75 6.82 2.35
C ALA A 269 -16.08 6.10 2.08
N THR A 270 -17.16 6.53 2.73
CA THR A 270 -18.49 5.91 2.64
C THR A 270 -19.09 6.05 1.24
N PRO A 271 -19.46 4.95 0.56
CA PRO A 271 -20.16 5.02 -0.72
C PRO A 271 -21.45 5.83 -0.60
N ARG A 272 -21.65 6.81 -1.48
CA ARG A 272 -22.88 7.61 -1.57
C ARG A 272 -23.75 7.04 -2.69
N LEU A 273 -25.06 6.94 -2.44
CA LEU A 273 -26.03 6.76 -3.53
C LEU A 273 -26.08 8.10 -4.27
N GLY A 274 -25.82 8.06 -5.58
CA GLY A 274 -25.89 9.24 -6.46
C GLY A 274 -27.31 9.71 -6.71
#